data_AF-A0A838N0N3-F1
#
_entry.id   AF-A0A838N0N3-F1
#
_cell.length_a   1.000
_cell.length_b   1.000
_cell.length_c   1.000
_cell.angle_alpha   90.00
_cell.angle_beta   90.00
_cell.angle_gamma   90.00
#
_symmetry.space_group_name_H-M   'P 1'
#
loop_
_entity.id
_entity.type
_entity.pdbx_description
1 polymer ?
#
loop_
_entity_poly.entity_id
_entity_poly.type
_entity_poly.pdbx_seq_one_letter_code
_entity_poly.pdbx_strand_id
1 'polypeptide(L)'
;VMLEAIRDFYYATGKKIGMKPAGGIATAKIAIHYLIVLRETLGDDWLTPDLFRFGASRLANDILMQLMKEKMGVYQSLDYFSKD
;
A
#
# COMPACT_ATOMS: atom_id res chain seq x y z
N VAL A 1 12.12 6.84 -8.08
CA VAL A 1 12.14 8.32 -8.21
C VAL A 1 11.57 9.04 -6.99
N MET A 2 10.25 9.06 -6.72
CA MET A 2 9.71 9.85 -5.58
C MET A 2 10.25 9.40 -4.21
N LEU A 3 10.35 8.09 -3.98
CA LEU A 3 10.88 7.55 -2.73
C LEU A 3 12.37 7.89 -2.54
N GLU A 4 13.16 7.88 -3.61
CA GLU A 4 14.57 8.29 -3.57
C GLU A 4 14.69 9.78 -3.23
N ALA A 5 13.83 10.63 -3.80
CA ALA A 5 13.80 12.05 -3.45
C ALA A 5 13.46 12.28 -1.97
N ILE A 6 12.52 11.51 -1.41
CA ILE A 6 12.20 11.54 0.04
C ILE A 6 13.41 11.10 0.87
N ARG A 7 14.10 10.04 0.46
CA ARG A 7 15.30 9.53 1.13
C ARG A 7 16.40 10.58 1.16
N ASP A 8 16.70 11.17 0.01
CA ASP A 8 17.78 12.13 -0.14
C ASP A 8 17.46 13.42 0.64
N PHE A 9 16.19 13.85 0.67
CA PHE A 9 15.73 14.93 1.54
C PHE A 9 15.88 14.62 3.04
N TYR A 10 15.57 13.39 3.45
CA TYR A 10 15.79 12.95 4.83
C TYR A 10 17.27 12.96 5.18
N TYR A 11 18.16 12.47 4.32
CA TYR A 11 19.60 12.50 4.56
C TYR A 11 20.17 13.93 4.64
N ALA A 12 19.62 14.87 3.89
CA ALA A 12 20.05 16.27 3.94
C ALA A 12 19.52 17.04 5.16
N THR A 13 18.35 16.69 5.69
CA THR A 13 17.61 17.55 6.66
C THR A 13 17.24 16.89 7.97
N GLY A 14 17.31 15.56 8.06
CA GLY A 14 16.78 14.76 9.16
C GLY A 14 15.25 14.72 9.27
N LYS A 15 14.51 15.37 8.34
CA LYS A 15 13.04 15.44 8.39
C LYS A 15 12.41 14.32 7.57
N LYS A 16 11.48 13.58 8.18
CA LYS A 16 10.72 12.52 7.49
C LYS A 16 9.53 13.09 6.75
N ILE A 17 9.37 12.71 5.48
CA ILE A 17 8.24 13.08 4.63
C ILE A 17 7.49 11.80 4.24
N GLY A 18 6.17 11.82 4.38
CA GLY A 18 5.32 10.69 4.03
C GLY A 18 5.03 10.59 2.53
N MET A 19 4.64 9.40 2.08
CA MET A 19 4.31 9.11 0.68
C MET A 19 2.87 8.57 0.57
N LYS A 20 2.12 9.08 -0.42
CA LYS A 20 0.78 8.59 -0.74
C LYS A 20 0.65 8.29 -2.23
N PRO A 21 0.98 7.07 -2.70
CA PRO A 21 0.76 6.71 -4.09
C PRO A 21 -0.75 6.60 -4.36
N ALA A 22 -1.20 7.08 -5.51
CA ALA A 22 -2.60 7.09 -5.90
C ALA A 22 -2.78 6.69 -7.36
N GLY A 23 -3.92 6.06 -7.65
CA GLY A 23 -4.29 5.63 -9.01
C GLY A 23 -3.69 4.26 -9.38
N GLY A 24 -4.52 3.38 -9.96
CA GLY A 24 -4.07 2.08 -10.50
C GLY A 24 -3.75 0.98 -9.46
N ILE A 25 -3.69 1.31 -8.17
CA ILE A 25 -3.45 0.34 -7.09
C ILE A 25 -4.77 -0.36 -6.76
N ALA A 26 -5.07 -1.44 -7.46
CA ALA A 26 -6.36 -2.12 -7.37
C ALA A 26 -6.31 -3.50 -6.70
N THR A 27 -5.12 -4.08 -6.50
CA THR A 27 -4.98 -5.44 -5.95
C THR A 27 -3.93 -5.52 -4.84
N ALA A 28 -4.09 -6.49 -3.95
CA ALA A 28 -3.19 -6.80 -2.84
C ALA A 28 -1.77 -7.09 -3.35
N LYS A 29 -1.65 -7.80 -4.48
CA LYS A 29 -0.34 -8.07 -5.11
C LYS A 29 0.38 -6.78 -5.50
N ILE A 30 -0.32 -5.84 -6.13
CA ILE A 30 0.25 -4.54 -6.48
C ILE A 30 0.61 -3.75 -5.21
N ALA A 31 -0.27 -3.74 -4.21
CA ALA A 31 0.00 -3.07 -2.93
C ALA A 31 1.27 -3.59 -2.24
N ILE A 32 1.49 -4.91 -2.25
CA ILE A 32 2.72 -5.51 -1.71
C ILE A 32 3.97 -5.00 -2.43
N HIS A 33 3.94 -4.86 -3.76
CA HIS A 33 5.08 -4.30 -4.49
C HIS A 33 5.42 -2.88 -4.03
N TYR A 34 4.42 -2.03 -3.75
CA TYR A 34 4.67 -0.70 -3.20
C TYR A 34 5.29 -0.74 -1.80
N LEU A 35 4.80 -1.63 -0.91
CA LEU A 35 5.35 -1.77 0.44
C LEU A 35 6.80 -2.28 0.41
N ILE A 36 7.12 -3.20 -0.50
CA ILE A 36 8.49 -3.68 -0.69
C ILE A 36 9.39 -2.53 -1.13
N VAL A 37 9.03 -1.81 -2.20
CA VAL A 37 9.87 -0.71 -2.69
C VAL A 37 10.02 0.38 -1.63
N LEU A 38 8.97 0.67 -0.86
CA LEU A 38 9.04 1.59 0.27
C LEU A 38 10.07 1.13 1.30
N ARG A 39 9.99 -0.13 1.74
CA ARG A 39 10.90 -0.71 2.73
C ARG A 39 12.35 -0.70 2.25
N GLU A 40 12.59 -1.17 1.02
CA GLU A 40 13.94 -1.23 0.46
C GLU A 40 14.56 0.15 0.24
N THR A 41 13.74 1.20 0.05
CA THR A 41 14.22 2.56 -0.23
C THR A 41 14.35 3.43 1.02
N LEU A 42 13.39 3.34 1.95
CA LEU A 42 13.25 4.24 3.10
C LEU A 42 13.39 3.53 4.46
N GLY A 43 13.31 2.19 4.49
CA GLY A 43 13.38 1.39 5.70
C GLY A 43 12.05 1.26 6.45
N ASP A 44 12.08 0.47 7.52
CA ASP A 44 10.90 0.09 8.30
C ASP A 44 10.23 1.30 9.00
N ASP A 45 10.99 2.35 9.27
CA ASP A 45 10.52 3.60 9.86
C ASP A 45 9.41 4.30 9.06
N TRP A 46 9.32 4.05 7.74
CA TRP A 46 8.27 4.60 6.86
C TRP A 46 7.07 3.67 6.68
N LEU A 47 7.12 2.43 7.20
CA LEU A 47 6.01 1.47 7.16
C LEU A 47 4.97 1.76 8.27
N THR A 48 4.55 3.03 8.37
CA THR A 48 3.55 3.48 9.34
C THR A 48 2.44 4.25 8.62
N PRO A 49 1.20 4.26 9.15
CA PRO A 49 0.10 5.02 8.53
C PRO A 49 0.34 6.53 8.42
N ASP A 50 1.22 7.09 9.26
CA ASP A 50 1.57 8.52 9.24
C ASP A 50 2.53 8.87 8.10
N LEU A 51 3.37 7.91 7.68
CA LEU A 51 4.40 8.10 6.66
C LEU A 51 4.10 7.38 5.34
N PHE A 52 3.11 6.49 5.31
CA PHE A 52 2.69 5.83 4.08
C PHE A 52 1.21 5.51 4.06
N ARG A 53 0.52 5.90 2.97
CA ARG A 53 -0.89 5.54 2.74
C ARG A 53 -1.19 5.24 1.29
N PHE A 54 -2.06 4.27 1.04
CA PHE A 54 -2.62 4.06 -0.30
C PHE A 54 -3.75 5.04 -0.61
N GLY A 55 -3.67 5.72 -1.76
CA GLY A 55 -4.79 6.40 -2.38
C GLY A 55 -5.51 5.45 -3.34
N ALA A 56 -6.43 4.63 -2.85
CA ALA A 56 -7.12 3.62 -3.64
C ALA A 56 -8.62 3.57 -3.34
N SER A 57 -9.42 3.27 -4.36
CA SER A 57 -10.86 2.99 -4.24
C SER A 57 -11.13 1.49 -4.19
N ARG A 58 -10.61 0.74 -5.18
CA ARG A 58 -10.90 -0.70 -5.35
C ARG A 58 -10.05 -1.64 -4.49
N LEU A 59 -8.90 -1.18 -3.99
CA LEU A 59 -7.95 -2.03 -3.27
C LEU A 59 -8.54 -2.66 -2.02
N ALA A 60 -9.40 -1.94 -1.30
CA ALA A 60 -10.00 -2.42 -0.05
C ALA A 60 -10.81 -3.70 -0.28
N ASN A 61 -11.63 -3.73 -1.34
CA ASN A 61 -12.42 -4.91 -1.70
C ASN A 61 -11.53 -6.09 -2.06
N ASP A 62 -10.46 -5.87 -2.84
CA ASP A 62 -9.53 -6.95 -3.18
C ASP A 62 -8.84 -7.55 -1.94
N ILE A 63 -8.38 -6.70 -1.01
CA ILE A 63 -7.78 -7.18 0.25
C ILE A 63 -8.79 -8.01 1.06
N LEU A 64 -10.03 -7.54 1.19
CA LEU A 64 -11.08 -8.28 1.90
C LEU A 64 -11.36 -9.64 1.24
N MET A 65 -11.40 -9.70 -0.09
CA MET A 65 -11.56 -10.96 -0.84
C MET A 65 -10.40 -11.92 -0.56
N GLN A 66 -9.14 -11.45 -0.56
CA GLN A 66 -7.99 -12.30 -0.29
C GLN A 66 -8.01 -12.84 1.15
N LEU A 67 -8.34 -12.00 2.13
CA LEU A 67 -8.46 -12.42 3.54
C LEU A 67 -9.57 -13.46 3.75
N MET A 68 -10.72 -13.30 3.07
CA MET A 68 -11.81 -14.29 3.14
C MET A 68 -11.45 -15.60 2.46
N LYS A 69 -10.77 -15.53 1.30
CA LYS A 69 -10.26 -16.72 0.62
C LYS A 69 -9.27 -17.49 1.48
N GLU A 70 -8.35 -16.81 2.15
CA GLU A 70 -7.38 -17.42 3.07
C GLU A 70 -8.09 -18.10 4.25
N LYS A 71 -9.10 -17.42 4.84
CA LYS A 71 -9.83 -17.94 6.00
C LYS A 71 -10.75 -19.12 5.68
N MET A 72 -11.44 -19.10 4.55
CA MET A 72 -12.49 -20.08 4.23
C MET A 72 -12.08 -21.12 3.18
N GLY A 73 -10.93 -20.95 2.53
CA GLY A 73 -10.45 -21.83 1.46
C GLY A 73 -11.17 -21.68 0.12
N VAL A 74 -12.22 -20.87 0.02
CA VAL A 74 -13.01 -20.62 -1.20
C VAL A 74 -13.26 -19.13 -1.42
N TYR A 75 -13.48 -18.71 -2.66
CA TYR A 75 -13.86 -17.32 -2.96
C TYR A 75 -15.33 -17.10 -2.63
N GLN A 76 -15.65 -15.94 -2.05
CA GLN A 76 -17.02 -15.50 -1.81
C GLN A 76 -17.63 -14.91 -3.08
N SER A 77 -18.97 -14.84 -3.15
CA SER A 77 -19.64 -14.11 -4.24
C SER A 77 -19.20 -12.65 -4.25
N LEU A 78 -19.09 -12.07 -5.44
CA LEU A 78 -18.80 -10.64 -5.63
C LEU A 78 -19.88 -9.75 -5.00
N ASP A 79 -21.10 -10.27 -4.78
CA ASP A 79 -22.21 -9.53 -4.16
C ASP A 79 -21.98 -9.17 -2.69
N TYR A 80 -21.00 -9.79 -2.02
CA TYR A 80 -20.63 -9.47 -0.64
C TYR A 80 -19.68 -8.27 -0.51
N PHE A 81 -19.19 -7.73 -1.63
CA PHE A 81 -18.23 -6.62 -1.66
C PHE A 81 -18.83 -5.38 -2.30
N SER A 82 -18.30 -4.21 -1.93
CA SER A 82 -18.78 -2.95 -2.50
C SER A 82 -18.55 -2.90 -4.01
N LYS A 83 -19.41 -2.19 -4.74
CA LYS A 83 -19.34 -2.00 -6.21
C LYS A 83 -18.62 -0.70 -6.62
N ASP A 84 -18.05 0.00 -5.66
CA ASP A 84 -17.34 1.27 -5.85
C ASP A 84 -16.06 1.18 -6.70
#